data_AF-A0A1G8YAL0-F1
#
_entry.id   AF-A0A1G8YAL0-F1
#
_cell.length_a   1.000
_cell.length_b   1.000
_cell.length_c   1.000
_cell.angle_alpha   90.00
_cell.angle_beta   90.00
_cell.angle_gamma   90.00
#
_symmetry.space_group_name_H-M   'P 1'
#
loop_
_entity.id
_entity.type
_entity.pdbx_description
1 polymer ?
#
loop_
_entity_poly.entity_id
_entity_poly.type
_entity_poly.pdbx_seq_one_letter_code
_entity_poly.pdbx_strand_id
1 'polypeptide(L)' 'MSEELYRCICHTCETERLIEGLESAQEVFNEHADMSHEVELLKRQSLHRYSNRSVENDHDDGSTADE' A
#
# COMPACT_ATOMS: atom_id res chain seq x y z
N MET A 1 9.12 -8.75 2.13
CA MET A 1 8.69 -7.91 3.26
C MET A 1 7.83 -6.83 2.63
N SER A 2 6.51 -6.85 2.86
CA SER A 2 5.63 -5.81 2.30
C SER A 2 5.90 -4.52 3.07
N GLU A 3 6.55 -3.55 2.44
CA GLU A 3 6.82 -2.23 3.04
C GLU A 3 5.48 -1.48 3.13
N GLU A 4 4.81 -1.58 4.28
CA GLU A 4 3.53 -0.92 4.53
C GLU A 4 3.79 0.57 4.81
N LEU A 5 3.30 1.42 3.91
CA LEU A 5 3.42 2.87 4.03
C LEU A 5 2.15 3.45 4.66
N TYR A 6 2.34 4.40 5.58
CA TYR A 6 1.28 5.11 6.26
C TYR A 6 1.42 6.61 5.98
N ARG A 7 0.27 7.29 5.82
CA ARG A 7 0.19 8.73 5.60
C ARG A 7 -0.40 9.35 6.85
N CYS A 8 0.37 10.22 7.51
CA CYS A 8 -0.05 10.99 8.66
C CYS A 8 -0.30 12.43 8.23
N ILE A 9 -1.48 12.96 8.51
CA ILE A 9 -1.91 14.31 8.15
C ILE A 9 -2.32 15.01 9.44
N CYS A 10 -1.68 16.14 9.75
CA CYS A 10 -2.08 17.00 10.84
C CYS A 10 -2.70 18.28 10.28
N HIS A 11 -4.00 18.48 10.47
CA HIS A 11 -4.73 19.67 10.01
C HIS A 11 -4.37 20.91 10.81
N THR A 12 -4.08 20.75 12.10
CA THR A 12 -3.66 21.87 12.96
C THR A 12 -2.28 22.42 12.58
N CYS A 13 -1.37 21.54 12.13
CA CYS A 13 -0.03 21.94 11.68
C CYS A 13 0.02 22.22 10.17
N GLU A 14 -1.03 21.91 9.42
CA GLU A 14 -1.06 21.93 7.96
C GLU A 14 0.10 21.12 7.33
N THR A 15 0.47 20.01 7.97
CA THR A 15 1.60 19.16 7.57
C THR A 15 1.17 17.74 7.25
N GLU A 16 1.84 17.18 6.24
CA GLU A 16 1.70 15.79 5.83
C GLU A 16 3.05 15.07 5.87
N ARG A 17 3.05 13.82 6.36
CA ARG A 17 4.22 12.94 6.36
C ARG A 17 3.87 11.53 5.91
N LEU A 18 4.78 10.91 5.18
CA LEU A 18 4.74 9.48 4.85
C LEU A 18 5.71 8.74 5.77
N ILE A 19 5.22 7.70 6.42
CA ILE A 19 5.95 6.95 7.45
C ILE A 19 5.88 5.47 7.09
N GLU A 20 7.01 4.79 7.15
CA GLU A 20 7.11 3.35 6.93
C GLU A 20 6.82 2.60 8.23
N GLY A 21 5.97 1.59 8.15
CA GLY A 21 5.58 0.78 9.30
C GLY A 21 4.52 1.44 10.19
N LEU A 22 3.67 0.59 10.78
CA LEU A 22 2.57 1.03 11.63
C LEU A 22 3.07 1.65 12.94
N GLU A 23 4.09 1.05 13.55
CA GLU A 23 4.60 1.46 14.88
C GLU A 23 5.09 2.91 14.86
N SER A 24 5.95 3.25 13.89
CA SER A 24 6.45 4.62 13.73
C SER A 24 5.33 5.60 13.36
N ALA A 25 4.36 5.18 12.56
CA ALA A 25 3.25 6.06 12.19
C ALA A 25 2.30 6.34 13.36
N GLN A 26 2.12 5.34 14.23
CA GLN A 26 1.31 5.44 15.44
C GLN A 26 1.97 6.31 16.51
N GLU A 27 3.31 6.28 16.62
CA GLU A 27 4.06 7.18 17.50
C GLU A 27 3.81 8.66 17.15
N VAL A 28 3.94 9.01 15.86
CA VAL A 28 3.67 10.39 15.37
C VAL A 28 2.20 10.77 15.57
N PHE A 29 1.27 9.85 15.30
CA PHE A 29 -0.14 10.10 15.54
C PHE A 29 -0.42 10.42 17.01
N ASN A 30 0.12 9.63 17.94
CA ASN A 30 -0.08 9.84 19.37
C ASN A 30 0.51 11.18 19.83
N GLU A 31 1.71 11.53 19.40
CA GLU A 31 2.32 12.83 19.71
C GLU A 31 1.41 14.00 19.32
N HIS A 32 0.83 13.95 18.11
CA HIS A 32 -0.10 14.97 17.64
C HIS A 32 -1.45 14.93 18.38
N ALA A 33 -1.96 13.75 18.71
CA ALA A 33 -3.19 13.58 19.47
C ALA A 33 -3.08 14.11 20.91
N ASP A 34 -1.93 13.91 21.57
CA ASP A 34 -1.63 14.44 22.91
C ASP A 34 -1.60 15.98 22.92
N MET A 35 -1.19 16.60 21.82
CA MET A 35 -1.28 18.06 21.62
C MET A 35 -2.69 18.55 21.27
N SER A 36 -3.69 17.65 21.27
CA SER A 36 -5.06 17.93 20.81
C SER A 36 -5.12 18.44 19.36
N HIS A 37 -4.15 18.06 18.53
CA HIS A 37 -4.20 18.37 17.11
C HIS A 37 -5.20 17.46 16.40
N GLU A 38 -5.84 18.00 15.37
CA GLU A 38 -6.70 17.22 14.50
C GLU A 38 -5.81 16.46 13.49
N VAL A 39 -5.61 15.16 13.75
CA VAL A 39 -4.66 14.31 13.02
C VAL A 39 -5.36 13.07 12.45
N GLU A 40 -5.00 12.70 11.22
CA GLU A 40 -5.50 11.52 10.51
C GLU A 40 -4.35 10.58 10.15
N LEU A 41 -4.55 9.27 10.37
CA LEU A 41 -3.59 8.22 10.01
C LEU A 41 -4.22 7.25 9.00
N LEU A 42 -3.67 7.24 7.79
CA LEU A 42 -4.19 6.48 6.65
C LEU A 42 -3.19 5.40 6.23
N LYS A 43 -3.61 4.13 6.21
CA LYS A 43 -2.82 3.05 5.61
C LYS A 43 -2.82 3.19 4.11
N ARG A 44 -1.65 3.48 3.53
CA ARG A 44 -1.49 3.47 2.07
C ARG A 44 -1.24 2.03 1.67
N GLN A 45 -2.29 1.36 1.21
CA GLN A 45 -2.08 0.14 0.42
C GLN A 45 -1.29 0.57 -0.81
N SER A 46 0.01 0.29 -0.81
CA SER A 46 0.76 0.16 -2.04
C SER A 46 -0.05 -0.82 -2.87
N LEU A 47 -0.70 -0.32 -3.92
CA LEU A 47 -1.33 -1.12 -4.96
C LEU A 47 -0.22 -2.01 -5.48
N HIS A 48 -0.04 -3.16 -4.84
CA HIS A 48 0.63 -4.29 -5.42
C HIS A 48 -0.26 -4.60 -6.60
N ARG A 49 0.07 -4.00 -7.75
CA ARG A 49 -0.47 -4.38 -9.03
C ARG A 49 -0.22 -5.88 -9.07
N TYR A 50 -1.23 -6.65 -8.71
CA TYR A 50 -1.31 -8.05 -9.08
C TYR A 50 -1.42 -8.04 -10.59
N SER A 51 -0.26 -7.89 -11.23
CA SER A 51 0.00 -8.34 -12.59
C SER A 51 0.10 -9.86 -12.53
N ASN A 52 -0.95 -10.52 -12.01
CA ASN A 52 -1.17 -11.93 -12.23
C ASN A 52 -1.71 -12.05 -13.65
N ARG A 53 -0.81 -11.96 -14.62
CA ARG A 53 -1.08 -12.52 -15.95
C ARG A 53 -1.06 -14.03 -15.73
N SER A 54 -2.23 -14.59 -15.48
CA SER A 54 -2.47 -16.02 -15.37
C SER A 54 -1.81 -16.70 -16.56
N VAL A 55 -0.77 -17.48 -16.29
CA VAL A 55 -0.23 -18.44 -17.24
C VAL A 55 -1.19 -19.62 -17.19
N GLU A 56 -2.35 -19.48 -17.83
CA GLU A 56 -3.19 -20.63 -18.13
C GLU A 56 -2.65 -21.20 -19.44
N ASN A 57 -1.86 -22.27 -19.25
CA ASN A 57 -1.59 -23.29 -20.25
C ASN A 57 -2.89 -23.66 -20.96
N ASP A 58 -3.07 -23.19 -22.19
CA ASP A 58 -3.88 -23.92 -23.15
C ASP A 58 -2.94 -24.93 -23.82
N HIS A 59 -2.89 -26.13 -23.23
CA HIS A 59 -2.57 -27.32 -24.00
C HIS A 59 -3.79 -27.60 -24.88
N ASP A 60 -3.72 -27.24 -26.17
CA ASP A 60 -4.52 -27.91 -27.18
C ASP A 60 -3.59 -28.58 -28.20
N ASP A 61 -3.71 -29.89 -28.20
CA ASP A 61 -3.09 -30.87 -29.07
C ASP A 61 -3.67 -30.71 -30.47
N GLY A 62 -2.86 -30.22 -31.41
CA GLY A 62 -3.27 -29.97 -32.79
C GLY A 62 -2.24 -30.48 -33.78
N SER A 63 -2.01 -31.79 -33.80
CA SER A 63 -1.34 -32.45 -34.93
C SER A 63 -2.10 -32.15 -36.23
N THR A 64 -1.47 -31.46 -37.18
CA THR A 64 -1.84 -31.58 -38.59
C THR A 64 -0.61 -31.38 -39.45
N ALA A 65 -0.17 -32.50 -40.05
CA ALA A 65 0.71 -32.52 -41.20
C ALA A 65 -0.07 -32.08 -42.45
N ASP A 66 0.66 -31.43 -43.37
CA ASP A 66 0.45 -31.16 -44.82
C ASP A 66 1.02 -29.74 -45.09
N GLU A 67 1.97 -29.49 -46.00
CA GLU A 67 2.38 -30.14 -47.26
C GLU A 67 3.90 -30.22 -47.41
#